data_AF-A0A2E6V8F7-F1
#
_entry.id   AF-A0A2E6V8F7-F1
#
_cell.length_a   1.000
_cell.length_b   1.000
_cell.length_c   1.000
_cell.angle_alpha   90.00
_cell.angle_beta   90.00
_cell.angle_gamma   90.00
#
_symmetry.space_group_name_H-M   'P 1'
#
loop_
_entity.id
_entity.type
_entity.pdbx_description
1 polymer ?
#
loop_
_entity_poly.entity_id
_entity_poly.type
_entity_poly.pdbx_seq_one_letter_code
_entity_poly.pdbx_strand_id
1 'polypeptide(L)' 'MTEFIIILILIIVFGAFLYWAYLPDYRRNPKEFWRTLIGMPIGMLFGGIGFNDLNERIKKWAVGDKNEKKRKIKTCYNNV' A
#
# COMPACT_ATOMS: atom_id res chain seq x y z
N MET A 1 12.63 -28.71 -6.51
CA MET A 1 12.64 -28.03 -7.83
C MET A 1 11.22 -27.81 -8.35
N THR A 2 10.39 -28.84 -8.43
CA THR A 2 8.97 -28.76 -8.83
C THR A 2 8.11 -27.88 -7.93
N GLU A 3 8.31 -27.92 -6.62
CA GLU A 3 7.57 -27.08 -5.65
C GLU A 3 7.76 -25.58 -5.91
N PHE A 4 9.00 -25.15 -6.17
CA PHE A 4 9.31 -23.77 -6.53
C PHE A 4 8.60 -23.36 -7.83
N ILE A 5 8.56 -24.23 -8.82
CA ILE A 5 7.88 -23.98 -10.10
C ILE A 5 6.37 -23.79 -9.85
N ILE A 6 5.75 -24.61 -9.01
CA ILE A 6 4.33 -24.51 -8.67
C ILE A 6 4.03 -23.19 -7.96
N ILE A 7 4.85 -22.81 -6.97
CA ILE A 7 4.69 -21.55 -6.24
C ILE A 7 4.81 -20.35 -7.19
N LEU A 8 5.76 -20.41 -8.13
CA LEU A 8 5.99 -19.33 -9.08
C LEU A 8 4.82 -19.18 -10.07
N ILE A 9 4.26 -20.29 -10.54
CA ILE A 9 3.03 -20.30 -11.36
C ILE A 9 1.85 -19.71 -10.57
N LEU A 10 1.68 -20.08 -9.30
CA LEU A 10 0.62 -19.53 -8.46
C LEU A 10 0.75 -18.01 -8.28
N ILE A 11 1.96 -17.49 -8.10
CA ILE A 11 2.21 -16.04 -7.99
C ILE A 11 1.84 -15.33 -9.30
N ILE A 12 2.23 -15.87 -10.46
CA ILE A 12 1.92 -15.27 -11.75
C ILE A 12 0.42 -15.30 -12.04
N VAL A 13 -0.24 -16.44 -11.81
CA VAL A 13 -1.69 -16.60 -12.00
C VAL A 13 -2.46 -15.69 -11.06
N PHE A 14 -2.05 -15.61 -9.79
CA PHE A 14 -2.67 -14.73 -8.82
C PHE A 14 -2.47 -13.25 -9.17
N GLY A 15 -1.26 -12.87 -9.60
CA GLY A 15 -0.97 -11.52 -10.08
C GLY A 15 -1.77 -11.13 -11.32
N ALA A 16 -1.91 -12.04 -12.29
CA ALA A 16 -2.74 -11.84 -13.48
C ALA A 16 -4.23 -11.75 -13.13
N PHE A 17 -4.69 -12.56 -12.19
CA PHE A 17 -6.07 -12.52 -11.70
C PHE A 17 -6.38 -11.19 -10.98
N LEU A 18 -5.48 -10.74 -10.11
CA LEU A 18 -5.59 -9.42 -9.47
C LEU A 18 -5.56 -8.29 -10.51
N TYR A 19 -4.67 -8.38 -11.50
CA TYR A 19 -4.58 -7.38 -12.57
C TYR A 19 -5.88 -7.32 -13.39
N TRP A 20 -6.47 -8.47 -13.73
CA TRP A 20 -7.71 -8.52 -14.50
C TRP A 20 -8.91 -8.05 -13.68
N ALA A 21 -9.08 -8.58 -12.46
CA ALA A 21 -10.23 -8.28 -11.61
C ALA A 21 -10.27 -6.80 -11.20
N TYR A 22 -9.10 -6.22 -10.91
CA TYR A 22 -8.98 -4.83 -10.50
C TYR A 22 -8.51 -3.91 -11.63
N LEU A 23 -8.45 -4.39 -12.88
CA LEU A 23 -8.11 -3.60 -14.06
C LEU A 23 -8.87 -2.26 -14.14
N PRO A 24 -10.21 -2.20 -13.93
CA PRO A 24 -10.95 -0.93 -14.00
C PRO A 24 -10.56 0.04 -12.88
N ASP A 25 -10.33 -0.43 -11.66
CA ASP A 25 -9.92 0.38 -10.52
C ASP A 25 -8.45 0.81 -10.61
N TYR A 26 -7.60 -0.09 -11.11
CA TYR A 26 -6.21 0.17 -11.42
C TYR A 26 -6.08 1.26 -12.49
N ARG A 27 -6.90 1.21 -13.55
CA ARG A 27 -6.88 2.22 -14.61
C ARG A 27 -7.32 3.59 -14.12
N ARG A 28 -8.23 3.66 -13.13
CA ARG A 28 -8.71 4.92 -12.55
C ARG A 28 -7.67 5.59 -11.65
N ASN A 29 -7.05 4.84 -10.73
CA ASN A 29 -6.07 5.39 -9.79
C ASN A 29 -4.94 4.39 -9.49
N PRO A 30 -4.01 4.18 -10.43
CA PRO A 30 -2.98 3.14 -10.32
C PRO A 30 -2.05 3.36 -9.12
N LYS A 31 -1.79 4.63 -8.77
CA LYS A 31 -0.93 5.02 -7.66
C LYS A 31 -1.53 4.70 -6.28
N GLU A 32 -2.84 4.86 -6.10
CA GLU A 32 -3.51 4.52 -4.83
C GLU A 32 -3.76 3.01 -4.71
N PHE A 33 -4.00 2.34 -5.83
CA PHE A 33 -4.21 0.90 -5.89
C PHE A 33 -2.99 0.12 -5.39
N TRP A 34 -1.81 0.31 -5.98
CA TRP A 34 -0.58 -0.34 -5.53
C TRP A 34 -0.21 0.03 -4.09
N ARG A 35 -0.47 1.27 -3.70
CA ARG A 35 -0.21 1.78 -2.36
C ARG A 35 -1.08 1.10 -1.29
N THR A 36 -2.31 0.74 -1.62
CA THR A 36 -3.21 0.01 -0.72
C THR A 36 -2.91 -1.48 -0.74
N LEU A 37 -2.80 -2.06 -1.94
CA LEU A 37 -2.56 -3.49 -2.15
C LEU A 37 -1.25 -3.96 -1.52
N ILE A 38 -0.19 -3.16 -1.63
CA ILE A 38 1.13 -3.47 -1.10
C ILE A 38 1.37 -2.77 0.23
N GLY A 39 1.07 -1.47 0.34
CA GLY A 39 1.48 -0.66 1.49
C GLY A 39 0.80 -1.03 2.81
N MET A 40 -0.46 -1.47 2.81
CA MET A 40 -1.15 -1.89 4.04
C MET A 40 -0.61 -3.23 4.58
N PRO A 41 -0.56 -4.31 3.79
CA PRO A 41 0.00 -5.59 4.27
C PRO A 41 1.45 -5.46 4.70
N ILE A 42 2.26 -4.74 3.92
CA ILE A 42 3.66 -4.50 4.24
C ILE A 42 3.79 -3.69 5.53
N GLY A 43 3.04 -2.61 5.70
CA GLY A 43 3.08 -1.81 6.93
C GLY A 43 2.71 -2.64 8.18
N MET A 44 1.73 -3.54 8.06
CA MET A 44 1.34 -4.44 9.14
C MET A 44 2.42 -5.47 9.48
N LEU A 45 3.06 -6.06 8.46
CA LEU A 45 4.17 -7.02 8.64
C LEU A 45 5.39 -6.37 9.30
N PHE A 46 5.83 -5.21 8.79
CA PHE A 46 6.98 -4.49 9.37
C PHE A 46 6.69 -3.90 10.75
N GLY A 47 5.45 -3.49 11.00
CA GLY A 47 4.99 -3.08 12.34
C GLY A 47 5.01 -4.22 13.36
N GLY A 48 4.74 -5.46 12.92
CA GLY A 48 4.81 -6.65 13.77
C GLY A 48 6.23 -7.14 14.07
N ILE A 49 7.20 -6.90 13.18
CA ILE A 49 8.59 -7.38 13.31
C ILE A 49 9.48 -6.38 14.09
N GLY A 50 8.96 -5.21 14.47
CA GLY A 50 9.67 -4.23 15.31
C GLY A 50 10.53 -3.20 14.56
N PHE A 51 10.45 -3.15 13.23
CA PHE A 51 11.13 -2.14 12.42
C PHE A 51 10.35 -0.82 12.43
N ASN A 52 10.48 -0.06 13.53
CA ASN A 52 9.72 1.17 13.74
C ASN A 52 9.98 2.27 12.68
N ASP A 53 11.24 2.47 12.26
CA ASP A 53 11.58 3.51 11.27
C ASP A 53 11.03 3.19 9.87
N LEU A 54 11.19 1.94 9.42
CA LEU A 54 10.65 1.48 8.14
C LEU A 54 9.12 1.44 8.16
N ASN A 55 8.50 1.01 9.26
CA ASN A 55 7.06 1.06 9.42
C ASN A 55 6.55 2.50 9.28
N GLU A 56 7.21 3.49 9.88
CA GLU A 56 6.80 4.89 9.76
C GLU A 56 6.93 5.41 8.33
N ARG A 57 8.01 5.05 7.61
CA ARG A 57 8.21 5.37 6.19
C ARG A 57 7.16 4.71 5.30
N ILE A 58 6.88 3.43 5.50
CA ILE A 58 5.88 2.67 4.75
C ILE A 58 4.48 3.22 5.04
N LYS A 59 4.17 3.57 6.30
CA LYS A 59 2.91 4.19 6.70
C LYS A 59 2.72 5.56 6.05
N LYS A 60 3.75 6.41 6.04
CA LYS A 60 3.77 7.67 5.29
C LYS A 60 3.62 7.44 3.78
N TRP A 61 4.24 6.39 3.25
CA TRP A 61 4.10 5.96 1.86
C TRP A 61 2.77 5.25 1.54
N ALA A 62 2.00 4.80 2.54
CA ALA A 62 0.71 4.13 2.36
C ALA A 62 -0.52 5.06 2.52
N VAL A 63 -0.47 6.09 3.36
CA VAL A 63 -1.67 6.91 3.74
C VAL A 63 -2.06 8.05 2.77
N GLY A 64 -1.23 8.34 1.80
CA GLY A 64 -1.19 9.61 1.07
C GLY A 64 -0.52 10.67 1.93
N ASP A 65 -0.07 11.77 1.34
CA ASP A 65 0.22 13.02 2.05
C ASP A 65 -1.04 13.64 2.71
N LYS A 66 -2.00 12.81 3.16
CA LYS A 66 -3.25 13.21 3.81
C LYS A 66 -2.98 13.81 5.20
N ASN A 67 -1.81 13.54 5.79
CA ASN A 67 -1.39 14.12 7.06
C ASN A 67 -0.99 15.60 6.93
N GLU A 68 -0.46 16.04 5.79
CA GLU A 68 -0.16 17.46 5.58
C GLU A 68 -1.44 18.30 5.48
N LYS A 69 -2.50 17.74 4.87
CA LYS A 69 -3.82 18.37 4.76
C LYS A 69 -4.49 18.55 6.13
N LYS A 70 -4.43 17.53 7.00
CA LYS A 70 -4.95 17.66 8.38
C LYS A 70 -4.18 18.67 9.22
N ARG A 71 -2.84 18.77 9.04
CA ARG A 71 -2.02 19.78 9.72
C ARG A 71 -2.38 21.19 9.25
N LYS A 72 -2.56 21.43 7.94
CA LYS A 72 -2.97 22.75 7.41
C LYS A 72 -4.39 23.16 7.84
N ILE A 73 -5.35 22.24 7.87
CA ILE A 73 -6.73 22.55 8.31
C ILE A 73 -6.75 22.92 9.81
N LYS A 74 -5.96 22.24 10.64
CA LYS A 74 -5.86 22.54 12.07
C LYS A 74 -5.15 23.88 12.35
N THR A 75 -4.15 24.25 11.55
CA THR A 75 -3.47 25.56 11.67
C THR A 75 -4.37 26.71 11.21
N CYS A 76 -5.27 26.48 10.25
CA CYS A 76 -6.25 27.48 9.81
C CYS A 76 -7.35 27.70 10.87
N TYR A 77 -7.90 26.62 11.46
CA TYR A 77 -8.90 26.71 12.53
C TYR A 77 -8.37 27.38 13.80
N ASN A 78 -7.09 27.21 14.12
CA ASN A 78 -6.46 27.84 15.30
C ASN A 78 -5.96 29.28 15.04
N ASN A 79 -6.08 29.80 13.82
CA ASN A 79 -5.75 31.19 13.44
C ASN A 79 -7.01 32.00 13.03
N VAL A 80 -8.21 31.47 13.31
CA VAL A 80 -9.50 32.16 13.27
C VAL A 80 -10.03 32.22 14.70
#